data_AF-A0A6C0JZ99-F1
#
_entry.id   AF-A0A6C0JZ99-F1
#
_cell.length_a   1.000
_cell.length_b   1.000
_cell.length_c   1.000
_cell.angle_alpha   90.00
_cell.angle_beta   90.00
_cell.angle_gamma   90.00
#
_symmetry.space_group_name_H-M   'P 1'
#
loop_
_entity.id
_entity.type
_entity.pdbx_description
1 polymer ?
#
loop_
_entity_poly.entity_id
_entity_poly.type
_entity_poly.pdbx_seq_one_letter_code
_entity_poly.pdbx_strand_id
1 'polypeptide(L)'
;MKGQTRRNRKQSKTMKSHDYKCCDATFDGIHGWYKAMFEKLGWMILAKSKGMGEKTDHYKHSIERLQTAIMQKKEHTHDIDKINDLDLLLKDVEVLLEHAKKNL
;
A
#
# COMPACT_ATOMS: atom_id res chain seq x y z
N MET A 1 58.73 22.67 -7.02
CA MET A 1 57.59 21.74 -7.16
C MET A 1 56.35 22.39 -6.54
N LYS A 2 55.38 22.84 -7.35
CA LYS A 2 54.16 23.50 -6.87
C LYS A 2 52.99 22.52 -7.00
N GLY A 3 52.54 21.96 -5.88
CA GLY A 3 51.40 21.05 -5.83
C GLY A 3 50.08 21.81 -5.99
N GLN A 4 49.35 21.52 -7.06
CA GLN A 4 47.97 22.00 -7.26
C GLN A 4 47.01 21.04 -6.56
N THR A 5 46.39 21.48 -5.47
CA THR A 5 45.34 20.70 -4.79
C THR A 5 43.98 20.96 -5.44
N ARG A 6 43.45 19.93 -6.09
CA ARG A 6 42.13 19.92 -6.78
C ARG A 6 41.00 20.16 -5.78
N ARG A 7 40.19 21.21 -6.01
CA ARG A 7 38.95 21.48 -5.25
C ARG A 7 37.88 20.43 -5.61
N ASN A 8 37.56 19.56 -4.66
CA ASN A 8 36.46 18.60 -4.77
C ASN A 8 35.11 19.34 -4.64
N ARG A 9 34.49 19.65 -5.78
CA ARG A 9 33.13 20.21 -5.83
C ARG A 9 32.14 19.10 -5.46
N LYS A 10 31.72 19.04 -4.19
CA LYS A 10 30.57 18.22 -3.76
C LYS A 10 29.33 18.75 -4.49
N GLN A 11 28.93 18.10 -5.57
CA GLN A 11 27.61 18.28 -6.14
C GLN A 11 26.61 17.67 -5.15
N SER A 12 26.04 18.49 -4.28
CA SER A 12 24.85 18.11 -3.54
C SER A 12 23.74 17.91 -4.58
N LYS A 13 23.41 16.66 -4.87
CA LYS A 13 22.22 16.33 -5.67
C LYS A 13 21.03 16.74 -4.80
N THR A 14 20.43 17.89 -5.09
CA THR A 14 19.12 18.21 -4.55
C THR A 14 18.18 17.09 -5.02
N MET A 15 17.68 16.29 -4.08
CA MET A 15 16.57 15.38 -4.37
C MET A 15 15.43 16.29 -4.79
N LYS A 16 15.08 16.27 -6.09
CA LYS A 16 13.83 16.87 -6.54
C LYS A 16 12.75 16.19 -5.72
N SER A 17 11.97 16.97 -4.96
CA SER A 17 10.80 16.44 -4.26
C SER A 17 9.93 15.83 -5.35
N HIS A 18 9.91 14.51 -5.40
CA HIS A 18 9.09 13.81 -6.36
C HIS A 18 7.66 13.92 -5.84
N ASP A 19 7.02 15.05 -6.15
CA ASP A 19 5.59 15.26 -6.05
C ASP A 19 4.93 14.40 -7.15
N TYR A 20 5.14 13.08 -7.05
CA TYR A 20 4.29 12.15 -7.76
C TYR A 20 2.93 12.32 -7.09
N LYS A 21 2.06 13.07 -7.73
CA LYS A 21 0.62 12.86 -7.64
C LYS A 21 0.42 11.39 -7.97
N CYS A 22 0.49 10.54 -6.94
CA CYS A 22 0.48 9.09 -7.08
C CYS A 22 -0.79 8.77 -7.85
N CYS A 23 -0.63 8.02 -8.94
CA CYS A 23 -1.70 7.76 -9.88
C CYS A 23 -2.96 7.30 -9.12
N ASP A 24 -4.10 7.91 -9.41
CA ASP A 24 -5.38 7.49 -8.84
C ASP A 24 -5.58 5.98 -9.15
N ALA A 25 -5.88 5.19 -8.11
CA ALA A 25 -6.03 3.75 -8.26
C ALA A 25 -7.24 3.46 -9.16
N THR A 26 -7.09 2.55 -10.12
CA THR A 26 -8.21 2.13 -10.96
C THR A 26 -9.13 1.20 -10.18
N PHE A 27 -10.43 1.16 -10.52
CA PHE A 27 -11.39 0.23 -9.90
C PHE A 27 -10.92 -1.23 -10.05
N ASP A 28 -10.46 -1.60 -11.24
CA ASP A 28 -9.90 -2.93 -11.51
C ASP A 28 -8.65 -3.20 -10.65
N GLY A 29 -7.76 -2.22 -10.52
CA GLY A 29 -6.56 -2.33 -9.69
C GLY A 29 -6.89 -2.52 -8.20
N ILE A 30 -7.88 -1.80 -7.69
CA ILE A 30 -8.39 -1.96 -6.32
C ILE A 30 -8.97 -3.37 -6.13
N HIS A 31 -9.80 -3.84 -7.07
CA HIS A 31 -10.43 -5.15 -6.98
C HIS A 31 -9.41 -6.29 -7.05
N GLY A 32 -8.45 -6.20 -7.97
CA GLY A 32 -7.33 -7.13 -8.08
C GLY A 32 -6.47 -7.16 -6.81
N TRP A 33 -6.21 -5.99 -6.22
CA TRP A 33 -5.47 -5.90 -4.96
C TRP A 33 -6.24 -6.54 -3.80
N TYR A 34 -7.53 -6.25 -3.65
CA TYR A 34 -8.41 -6.88 -2.66
C TYR A 34 -8.36 -8.41 -2.76
N LYS A 35 -8.58 -8.95 -3.96
CA LYS A 35 -8.55 -10.39 -4.22
C LYS A 35 -7.21 -11.00 -3.83
N ALA A 36 -6.10 -10.36 -4.22
CA ALA A 36 -4.76 -10.82 -3.88
C ALA A 36 -4.49 -10.79 -2.37
N MET A 37 -5.07 -9.84 -1.61
CA MET A 37 -4.96 -9.85 -0.15
C MET A 37 -5.71 -11.03 0.44
N PHE A 38 -6.95 -11.25 0.02
CA PHE A 38 -7.77 -12.37 0.51
C PHE A 38 -7.11 -13.72 0.29
N GLU A 39 -6.60 -13.99 -0.92
CA GLU A 39 -5.89 -15.24 -1.25
C GLU A 39 -4.60 -15.43 -0.44
N LYS A 40 -3.90 -14.33 -0.12
CA LYS A 40 -2.65 -14.37 0.66
C LYS A 40 -2.87 -14.67 2.14
N LEU A 41 -4.08 -14.49 2.68
CA LEU A 41 -4.34 -14.68 4.11
C LEU A 41 -3.92 -16.07 4.61
N GLY A 42 -4.26 -17.13 3.89
CA GLY A 42 -3.88 -18.51 4.26
C GLY A 42 -2.37 -18.70 4.35
N TRP A 43 -1.62 -18.11 3.41
CA TRP A 43 -0.16 -18.14 3.42
C TRP A 43 0.42 -17.34 4.59
N MET A 44 -0.21 -16.25 4.98
CA MET A 44 0.23 -15.44 6.12
C MET A 44 0.02 -16.15 7.45
N ILE A 45 -1.05 -16.93 7.59
CA ILE A 45 -1.28 -17.77 8.78
C ILE A 45 -0.15 -18.79 8.94
N LEU A 46 0.27 -19.43 7.84
CA LEU A 46 1.42 -20.34 7.83
C LEU A 46 2.75 -19.60 8.07
N ALA A 47 2.88 -18.36 7.61
CA ALA A 47 4.07 -17.54 7.86
C ALA A 47 4.19 -17.18 9.35
N LYS A 48 3.08 -16.85 10.02
CA LYS A 48 3.03 -16.60 11.47
C LYS A 48 3.51 -17.80 12.27
N SER A 49 3.02 -19.01 11.96
CA SER A 49 3.41 -20.22 12.70
C SER A 49 4.91 -20.54 12.58
N LYS A 50 5.57 -20.01 11.55
CA LYS A 50 7.02 -20.10 11.33
C LYS A 50 7.80 -18.91 11.90
N GLY A 51 7.17 -18.00 12.64
CA GLY A 51 7.80 -16.83 13.25
C GLY A 51 8.18 -15.72 12.26
N MET A 52 7.59 -15.69 11.05
CA MET A 52 7.90 -14.67 10.02
C MET A 52 7.12 -13.36 10.25
N GLY A 53 7.30 -12.73 11.42
CA GLY A 53 6.54 -11.55 11.87
C GLY A 53 6.58 -10.36 10.91
N GLU A 54 7.76 -10.04 10.35
CA GLU A 54 7.92 -8.93 9.40
C GLU A 54 7.01 -9.08 8.17
N LYS A 55 6.86 -10.31 7.65
CA LYS A 55 5.98 -10.57 6.50
C LYS A 55 4.51 -10.37 6.87
N THR A 56 4.10 -10.82 8.05
CA THR A 56 2.73 -10.65 8.52
C THR A 56 2.40 -9.18 8.81
N ASP A 57 3.36 -8.41 9.30
CA ASP A 57 3.19 -6.97 9.53
C ASP A 57 3.13 -6.20 8.20
N HIS A 58 3.99 -6.54 7.24
CA HIS A 58 3.93 -5.96 5.90
C HIS A 58 2.60 -6.27 5.20
N TYR A 59 2.05 -7.46 5.41
CA TYR A 59 0.74 -7.84 4.91
C TYR A 59 -0.38 -7.02 5.56
N LYS A 60 -0.38 -6.86 6.89
CA LYS A 60 -1.35 -6.00 7.61
C LYS A 60 -1.31 -4.57 7.08
N HIS A 61 -0.12 -3.99 6.92
CA HIS A 61 0.05 -2.67 6.34
C HIS A 61 -0.41 -2.57 4.88
N SER A 62 -0.28 -3.65 4.09
CA SER A 62 -0.79 -3.68 2.72
C SER A 62 -2.32 -3.61 2.68
N ILE A 63 -3.01 -4.26 3.61
CA ILE A 63 -4.47 -4.16 3.75
C ILE A 63 -4.88 -2.75 4.18
N GLU A 64 -4.18 -2.13 5.15
CA GLU A 64 -4.45 -0.74 5.58
C GLU A 64 -4.27 0.27 4.44
N ARG A 65 -3.26 0.05 3.57
CA ARG A 65 -3.06 0.86 2.37
C ARG A 65 -4.15 0.66 1.34
N LEU A 66 -4.64 -0.56 1.16
CA LEU A 66 -5.79 -0.84 0.29
C LEU A 66 -7.05 -0.12 0.80
N GLN A 67 -7.30 -0.16 2.11
CA GLN A 67 -8.41 0.58 2.73
C GLN A 67 -8.32 2.07 2.43
N THR A 68 -7.14 2.68 2.64
CA THR A 68 -6.89 4.09 2.32
C THR A 68 -7.11 4.39 0.84
N ALA A 69 -6.65 3.51 -0.06
CA ALA A 69 -6.81 3.69 -1.50
C ALA A 69 -8.29 3.65 -1.92
N ILE A 70 -9.09 2.77 -1.32
CA ILE A 70 -10.54 2.70 -1.55
C ILE A 70 -11.23 4.00 -1.07
N MET A 71 -10.88 4.48 0.12
CA MET A 71 -11.43 5.74 0.64
C MET A 71 -11.10 6.93 -0.26
N GLN A 72 -9.83 7.05 -0.68
CA GLN A 72 -9.42 8.09 -1.62
C GLN A 72 -10.15 7.96 -2.95
N LYS A 73 -10.32 6.73 -3.48
CA LYS A 73 -11.06 6.53 -4.73
C LYS A 73 -12.52 6.95 -4.60
N LYS A 74 -13.14 6.63 -3.47
CA LYS A 74 -14.52 6.99 -3.15
C LYS A 74 -14.71 8.51 -3.13
N GLU A 75 -13.81 9.26 -2.50
CA GLU A 75 -13.84 10.73 -2.45
C GLU A 75 -13.83 11.39 -3.84
N HIS A 76 -13.15 10.77 -4.80
CA HIS A 76 -13.01 11.27 -6.17
C HIS A 76 -14.01 10.66 -7.16
N THR A 77 -14.93 9.82 -6.69
CA THR A 77 -15.97 9.19 -7.52
C THR A 77 -17.29 9.92 -7.34
N HIS A 78 -17.95 10.28 -8.45
CA HIS A 78 -19.25 10.97 -8.43
C HIS A 78 -20.43 10.05 -8.76
N ASP A 79 -20.14 8.89 -9.36
CA ASP A 79 -21.13 7.90 -9.76
C ASP A 79 -21.60 7.12 -8.53
N ILE A 80 -22.90 7.21 -8.21
CA ILE A 80 -23.50 6.66 -6.99
C ILE A 80 -23.36 5.13 -6.95
N ASP A 81 -23.52 4.44 -8.07
CA ASP A 81 -23.43 2.99 -8.12
C ASP A 81 -21.99 2.54 -7.82
N LYS A 82 -21.01 3.24 -8.39
CA LYS A 82 -19.58 2.96 -8.10
C LYS A 82 -19.20 3.29 -6.66
N ILE A 83 -19.79 4.33 -6.07
CA ILE A 83 -19.60 4.64 -4.64
C ILE A 83 -20.14 3.51 -3.77
N ASN A 84 -21.34 2.99 -4.09
CA ASN A 84 -21.93 1.86 -3.38
C ASN A 84 -21.07 0.60 -3.49
N ASP A 85 -20.51 0.32 -4.67
CA ASP A 85 -19.57 -0.79 -4.88
C ASP A 85 -18.30 -0.63 -4.03
N LEU A 86 -17.74 0.59 -3.97
CA LEU A 86 -16.59 0.89 -3.12
C LEU A 86 -16.93 0.76 -1.62
N ASP A 87 -18.15 1.10 -1.21
CA ASP A 87 -18.61 0.94 0.17
C ASP A 87 -18.77 -0.53 0.56
N LEU A 88 -19.27 -1.37 -0.34
CA LEU A 88 -19.30 -2.82 -0.12
C LEU A 88 -17.87 -3.35 0.02
N LEU A 89 -16.98 -2.98 -0.91
CA LEU A 89 -15.61 -3.44 -0.91
C LEU A 89 -14.82 -2.97 0.32
N LEU A 90 -15.08 -1.74 0.79
CA LEU A 90 -14.47 -1.19 1.99
C LEU A 90 -14.84 -2.03 3.22
N LYS A 91 -16.11 -2.42 3.37
CA LYS A 91 -16.57 -3.30 4.46
C LYS A 91 -15.90 -4.68 4.39
N ASP A 92 -15.77 -5.26 3.20
CA ASP A 92 -15.09 -6.54 3.04
C ASP A 92 -13.60 -6.46 3.42
N VAL A 93 -12.94 -5.34 3.08
CA VAL A 93 -11.55 -5.06 3.47
C VAL A 93 -11.42 -4.85 4.99
N GLU A 94 -12.39 -4.20 5.64
CA GLU A 94 -12.42 -4.04 7.09
C GLU A 94 -12.51 -5.39 7.80
N VAL A 95 -13.41 -6.26 7.37
CA VAL A 95 -13.52 -7.63 7.91
C VAL A 95 -12.21 -8.40 7.71
N LEU A 96 -11.59 -8.29 6.54
CA LEU A 96 -10.28 -8.91 6.28
C LEU A 96 -9.19 -8.37 7.21
N LEU A 97 -9.16 -7.05 7.44
CA LEU A 97 -8.18 -6.41 8.32
C LEU A 97 -8.37 -6.83 9.78
N GLU A 98 -9.60 -6.89 10.26
CA GLU A 98 -9.92 -7.39 11.60
C GLU A 98 -9.47 -8.83 11.79
N HIS A 99 -9.76 -9.70 10.81
CA HIS A 99 -9.29 -11.07 10.83
C HIS A 99 -7.76 -11.17 10.77
N ALA A 100 -7.09 -10.34 9.96
CA ALA A 100 -5.65 -10.29 9.92
C ALA A 100 -5.06 -9.86 11.28
N LYS A 101 -5.59 -8.80 11.91
CA LYS A 101 -5.13 -8.31 13.22
C LYS A 101 -5.32 -9.33 14.34
N LYS A 102 -6.42 -10.10 14.30
CA LYS A 102 -6.70 -11.13 15.29
C LYS A 102 -5.84 -12.39 15.12
N ASN A 103 -5.63 -12.83 13.88
CA ASN A 103 -5.04 -14.14 13.60
C ASN A 103 -3.56 -14.08 13.22
N LEU A 104 -3.02 -12.92 12.81
CA LEU A 104 -1.62 -12.69 12.40
C LEU A 104 -0.82 -11.87 13.42
#